data_AF-A0A4Q9MVQ6-F1
#
_entry.id   AF-A0A4Q9MVQ6-F1
#
_cell.length_a   1.000
_cell.length_b   1.000
_cell.length_c   1.000
_cell.angle_alpha   90.00
_cell.angle_beta   90.00
_cell.angle_gamma   90.00
#
_symmetry.space_group_name_H-M   'P 1'
#
loop_
_entity.id
_entity.type
_entity.pdbx_description
1 polymer ?
#
loop_
_entity_poly.entity_id
_entity_poly.type
_entity_poly.pdbx_seq_one_letter_code
_entity_poly.pdbx_strand_id
1 'polypeptide(L)'
;MFAPLTTATIFALVWTQTKICFDYTPDWIDGGPRYINGVVFPKVLTDKNYSYRVESDRDYGVRAGYQVQADGSQKVNFLDYNYGLGIEPYRGIKVYVVDPDDGKNYLVAELEMDQRERCAVGD
;
A
#
# COMPACT_ATOMS: atom_id res chain seq x y z
N MET A 1 -13.34 -2.20 -3.60
CA MET A 1 -13.78 -3.61 -3.76
C MET A 1 -12.80 -4.37 -4.65
N PHE A 2 -11.98 -5.25 -4.06
CA PHE A 2 -11.05 -6.11 -4.81
C PHE A 2 -11.82 -7.19 -5.59
N ALA A 3 -11.43 -7.48 -6.83
CA ALA A 3 -11.92 -8.67 -7.51
C ALA A 3 -11.35 -9.91 -6.81
N PRO A 4 -12.16 -10.93 -6.48
CA PRO A 4 -11.64 -12.14 -5.87
C PRO A 4 -10.66 -12.82 -6.83
N LEU A 5 -9.47 -13.16 -6.32
CA LEU A 5 -8.53 -14.04 -7.02
C LEU A 5 -9.25 -15.34 -7.36
N THR A 6 -9.36 -15.64 -8.65
CA THR A 6 -9.95 -16.92 -9.07
C THR A 6 -8.95 -18.04 -8.85
N THR A 7 -9.45 -19.26 -8.57
CA THR A 7 -8.60 -20.46 -8.47
C THR A 7 -7.75 -20.67 -9.74
N ALA A 8 -8.27 -20.32 -10.91
CA ALA A 8 -7.54 -20.41 -12.18
C ALA A 8 -6.32 -19.48 -12.22
N THR A 9 -6.44 -18.25 -11.70
CA THR A 9 -5.34 -17.30 -11.60
C THR A 9 -4.22 -17.82 -10.70
N ILE A 10 -4.59 -18.43 -9.57
CA ILE A 10 -3.63 -19.02 -8.62
C ILE A 10 -2.86 -20.17 -9.27
N PHE A 11 -3.54 -21.10 -9.96
CA PHE A 11 -2.84 -22.22 -10.60
C PHE A 11 -1.97 -21.80 -11.80
N ALA A 12 -2.39 -20.79 -12.58
CA ALA A 12 -1.55 -20.22 -13.61
C ALA A 12 -0.26 -19.61 -13.04
N LEU A 13 -0.35 -18.97 -11.87
CA LEU A 13 0.81 -18.44 -11.16
C LEU A 13 1.72 -19.56 -10.63
N VAL A 14 1.18 -20.61 -10.01
CA VAL A 14 1.98 -21.76 -9.51
C VAL A 14 2.67 -22.52 -10.65
N TRP A 15 2.03 -22.61 -11.82
CA TRP A 15 2.63 -23.23 -13.00
C TRP A 15 3.86 -22.44 -13.51
N THR A 16 3.78 -21.11 -13.49
CA THR A 16 4.86 -20.24 -13.99
C THR A 16 5.95 -19.99 -12.94
N GLN A 17 5.58 -19.94 -11.67
CA GLN A 17 6.46 -19.70 -10.53
C GLN A 17 6.39 -20.91 -9.59
N THR A 18 7.42 -21.76 -9.62
CA THR A 18 7.48 -23.01 -8.85
C THR A 18 7.32 -22.81 -7.34
N LYS A 19 7.69 -21.64 -6.80
CA LYS A 19 7.46 -21.23 -5.42
C LYS A 19 7.30 -19.72 -5.34
N ILE A 20 6.20 -19.26 -4.74
CA ILE A 20 5.95 -17.84 -4.46
C ILE A 20 5.41 -17.69 -3.03
N CYS A 21 5.83 -16.64 -2.33
CA CYS A 21 5.40 -16.37 -0.95
C CYS A 21 5.44 -14.86 -0.71
N PHE A 22 4.27 -14.26 -0.49
CA PHE A 22 4.09 -12.84 -0.20
C PHE A 22 2.99 -12.66 0.85
N ASP A 23 3.04 -11.52 1.52
CA ASP A 23 2.00 -11.02 2.42
C ASP A 23 1.96 -9.50 2.27
N TYR A 24 0.95 -9.04 1.55
CA TYR A 24 0.65 -7.61 1.34
C TYR A 24 -0.52 -7.15 2.21
N THR A 25 -0.83 -7.84 3.31
CA THR A 25 -1.79 -7.36 4.30
C THR A 25 -1.29 -6.02 4.85
N PRO A 26 -2.02 -4.91 4.66
CA PRO A 26 -1.53 -3.60 5.05
C PRO A 26 -1.62 -3.41 6.56
N ASP A 27 -0.48 -3.12 7.19
CA ASP A 27 -0.39 -2.67 8.58
C ASP A 27 -0.18 -1.15 8.61
N TRP A 28 -1.26 -0.40 8.90
CA TRP A 28 -1.27 1.05 8.83
C TRP A 28 -0.61 1.67 10.06
N ILE A 29 0.33 2.59 9.82
CA ILE A 29 1.04 3.29 10.89
C ILE A 29 0.25 4.54 11.27
N ASP A 30 -0.36 4.50 12.45
CA ASP A 30 -1.03 5.65 13.04
C ASP A 30 -0.05 6.82 13.25
N GLY A 31 -0.46 8.00 12.79
CA GLY A 31 0.26 9.27 12.96
C GLY A 31 -0.41 10.21 13.96
N GLY A 32 -1.42 9.72 14.69
CA GLY A 32 -2.26 10.50 15.58
C GLY A 32 -3.65 10.74 14.99
N PRO A 33 -4.48 11.56 15.64
CA PRO A 33 -5.94 11.58 15.44
C PRO A 33 -6.43 12.01 14.05
N ARG A 34 -5.53 12.48 13.17
CA ARG A 34 -5.87 12.96 11.82
C ARG A 34 -5.00 12.39 10.72
N TYR A 35 -3.91 11.72 11.05
CA TYR A 35 -2.86 11.44 10.08
C TYR A 35 -2.48 9.97 10.10
N ILE A 36 -2.21 9.43 8.92
CA ILE A 36 -1.56 8.15 8.74
C ILE A 36 -0.14 8.42 8.25
N ASN A 37 0.85 7.84 8.92
CA ASN A 37 2.26 8.09 8.65
C ASN A 37 2.88 7.11 7.65
N GLY A 38 2.19 6.00 7.35
CA GLY A 38 2.69 5.01 6.41
C GLY A 38 1.92 3.70 6.48
N VAL A 39 2.45 2.72 5.78
CA VAL A 39 1.98 1.33 5.82
C VAL A 39 3.19 0.39 5.79
N VAL A 40 3.10 -0.73 6.50
CA VAL A 40 4.05 -1.84 6.44
C VAL A 40 3.37 -3.02 5.74
N PHE A 41 4.09 -3.64 4.81
CA PHE A 41 3.72 -4.93 4.23
C PHE A 41 4.63 -6.01 4.83
N PRO A 42 4.09 -7.06 5.48
CA PRO A 42 4.90 -8.03 6.19
C PRO A 42 5.87 -8.82 5.30
N LYS A 43 5.51 -9.08 4.03
CA LYS A 43 6.38 -9.82 3.11
C LYS A 43 6.16 -9.44 1.65
N VAL A 44 7.04 -8.59 1.13
CA VAL A 44 6.95 -8.12 -0.26
C VAL A 44 7.69 -9.04 -1.23
N LEU A 45 7.36 -8.91 -2.52
CA LEU A 45 8.17 -9.46 -3.60
C LEU A 45 9.48 -8.69 -3.73
N THR A 46 10.56 -9.39 -4.07
CA THR A 46 11.94 -8.86 -4.11
C THR A 46 12.70 -9.22 -5.39
N ASP A 47 12.00 -9.79 -6.37
CA ASP A 47 12.55 -10.15 -7.68
C ASP A 47 12.89 -8.93 -8.54
N LYS A 48 12.27 -7.78 -8.27
CA LYS A 48 12.53 -6.49 -8.94
C LYS A 48 12.64 -5.35 -7.94
N ASN A 49 13.19 -4.23 -8.40
CA ASN A 49 13.25 -2.98 -7.62
C ASN A 49 11.93 -2.20 -7.72
N TYR A 50 10.88 -2.73 -7.09
CA TYR A 50 9.57 -2.10 -7.05
C TYR A 50 9.59 -0.73 -6.36
N SER A 51 8.75 0.18 -6.83
CA SER A 51 8.50 1.46 -6.18
C SER A 51 7.02 1.60 -5.80
N TYR A 52 6.69 2.64 -5.04
CA TYR A 52 5.34 2.85 -4.54
C TYR A 52 4.81 4.22 -4.93
N ARG A 53 3.57 4.24 -5.43
CA ARG A 53 2.77 5.46 -5.61
C ARG A 53 1.76 5.58 -4.48
N VAL A 54 1.59 6.78 -3.96
CA VAL A 54 0.63 7.06 -2.89
C VAL A 54 -0.35 8.12 -3.35
N GLU A 55 -1.65 7.84 -3.22
CA GLU A 55 -2.73 8.74 -3.61
C GLU A 55 -3.77 8.87 -2.50
N SER A 56 -4.38 10.04 -2.37
CA SER A 56 -5.56 10.28 -1.53
C SER A 56 -6.47 11.33 -2.19
N ASP A 57 -6.59 12.52 -1.61
CA ASP A 57 -7.22 13.69 -2.21
C ASP A 57 -6.47 14.22 -3.45
N ARG A 58 -5.18 13.90 -3.53
CA ARG A 58 -4.29 14.14 -4.66
C ARG A 58 -3.31 12.98 -4.85
N ASP A 59 -2.59 13.00 -5.95
CA ASP A 59 -1.43 12.14 -6.17
C ASP A 59 -0.20 12.72 -5.45
N TYR A 60 0.42 11.95 -4.56
CA TYR A 60 1.66 12.32 -3.86
C TYR A 60 2.92 11.84 -4.60
N GLY A 61 2.74 11.18 -5.74
CA GLY A 61 3.80 10.74 -6.63
C GLY A 61 4.38 9.37 -6.27
N VAL A 62 5.47 9.04 -6.95
CA VAL A 62 6.16 7.74 -6.85
C VAL A 62 7.48 7.91 -6.09
N ARG A 63 7.77 7.01 -5.15
CA ARG A 63 9.07 6.90 -4.49
C ARG A 63 9.47 5.45 -4.33
N ALA A 64 10.78 5.21 -4.23
CA ALA A 64 11.27 3.91 -3.80
C ALA A 64 10.75 3.60 -2.39
N GLY A 65 10.40 2.34 -2.14
CA GLY A 65 10.13 1.88 -0.78
C GLY A 65 11.41 1.89 0.06
N TYR A 66 11.27 1.75 1.38
CA TYR A 66 12.45 1.57 2.25
C TYR A 66 13.12 0.23 1.93
N GLN A 67 14.33 0.02 2.43
CA GLN A 67 14.97 -1.29 2.31
C GLN A 67 14.06 -2.38 2.88
N VAL A 68 13.93 -3.46 2.11
CA VAL A 68 13.26 -4.68 2.58
C VAL A 68 14.06 -5.24 3.75
N GLN A 69 13.38 -5.48 4.86
CA GLN A 69 13.98 -5.96 6.10
C GLN A 69 14.30 -7.45 6.01
N ALA A 70 15.08 -7.97 6.96
CA ALA A 70 15.50 -9.37 6.99
C ALA A 70 14.32 -10.36 7.10
N ASP A 71 13.18 -9.93 7.65
CA ASP A 71 11.94 -10.70 7.73
C ASP A 71 11.10 -10.66 6.43
N GLY A 72 11.53 -9.86 5.44
CA GLY A 72 10.82 -9.63 4.18
C GLY A 72 9.87 -8.44 4.21
N SER A 73 9.71 -7.77 5.35
CA SER A 73 8.80 -6.65 5.47
C SER A 73 9.33 -5.40 4.77
N GLN A 74 8.42 -4.55 4.31
CA GLN A 74 8.78 -3.28 3.70
C GLN A 74 7.82 -2.18 4.14
N LYS A 75 8.39 -1.06 4.57
CA LYS A 75 7.65 0.15 4.94
C LYS A 75 7.56 1.12 3.76
N VAL A 76 6.38 1.69 3.58
CA VAL A 76 6.14 2.90 2.78
C VAL A 76 5.87 4.05 3.75
N ASN A 77 6.81 5.01 3.84
CA ASN A 77 6.74 6.12 4.78
C ASN A 77 6.12 7.36 4.14
N PHE A 78 4.88 7.73 4.50
CA PHE A 78 4.15 8.82 3.87
C PHE A 78 4.73 10.21 4.17
N LEU A 79 5.52 10.34 5.23
CA LEU A 79 6.25 11.58 5.52
C LEU A 79 7.19 11.97 4.38
N ASP A 80 7.78 10.98 3.70
CA ASP A 80 8.65 11.26 2.55
C ASP A 80 7.86 11.77 1.35
N TYR A 81 6.59 11.35 1.22
CA TYR A 81 5.68 11.77 0.16
C TYR A 81 5.07 13.15 0.42
N ASN A 82 4.86 13.52 1.69
CA ASN A 82 4.13 14.73 2.08
C ASN A 82 4.96 15.69 2.95
N TYR A 83 6.20 15.95 2.53
CA TYR A 83 7.06 17.00 3.11
C TYR A 83 7.23 16.92 4.66
N GLY A 84 7.37 15.71 5.19
CA GLY A 84 7.55 15.44 6.61
C GLY A 84 6.24 15.28 7.41
N LEU A 85 5.08 15.32 6.75
CA LEU A 85 3.77 15.16 7.38
C LEU A 85 3.14 13.81 7.01
N GLY A 86 2.28 13.28 7.88
CA GLY A 86 1.39 12.18 7.51
C GLY A 86 0.34 12.62 6.46
N ILE A 87 -0.48 11.68 6.01
CA ILE A 87 -1.58 11.94 5.06
C ILE A 87 -2.91 11.84 5.81
N GLU A 88 -3.78 12.81 5.59
CA GLU A 88 -5.13 12.82 6.16
C GLU A 88 -6.05 11.90 5.32
N PRO A 89 -6.69 10.89 5.91
CA PRO A 89 -7.37 9.85 5.16
C PRO A 89 -8.79 10.24 4.66
N TYR A 90 -9.08 11.54 4.47
CA TYR A 90 -10.43 12.06 4.21
C TYR A 90 -11.19 11.40 3.04
N ARG A 91 -10.47 11.01 1.98
CA ARG A 91 -11.01 10.33 0.80
C ARG A 91 -10.51 8.89 0.67
N GLY A 92 -9.94 8.37 1.75
CA GLY A 92 -9.15 7.16 1.78
C GLY A 92 -7.72 7.37 1.27
N ILE A 93 -6.84 6.43 1.59
CA ILE A 93 -5.44 6.42 1.14
C ILE A 93 -5.24 5.18 0.29
N LYS A 94 -4.70 5.34 -0.92
CA LYS A 94 -4.38 4.26 -1.85
C LYS A 94 -2.87 4.17 -2.01
N VAL A 95 -2.36 2.95 -1.92
CA VAL A 95 -0.95 2.64 -2.15
C VAL A 95 -0.87 1.65 -3.29
N TYR A 96 -0.12 2.00 -4.32
CA TYR A 96 0.14 1.17 -5.48
C TYR A 96 1.60 0.73 -5.50
N VAL A 97 1.84 -0.53 -5.83
CA VAL A 97 3.15 -0.98 -6.33
C VAL A 97 3.27 -0.56 -7.79
N VAL A 98 4.42 -0.03 -8.18
CA VAL A 98 4.78 0.32 -9.55
C VAL A 98 5.81 -0.68 -10.06
N ASP A 99 5.45 -1.44 -11.10
CA ASP A 99 6.37 -2.38 -11.76
C ASP A 99 7.44 -1.59 -12.55
N PRO A 100 8.75 -1.81 -12.29
CA PRO A 100 9.80 -1.08 -12.97
C PRO A 100 9.92 -1.40 -14.47
N ASP A 101 9.39 -2.52 -14.95
CA ASP A 101 9.54 -2.95 -16.34
C ASP A 101 8.61 -2.18 -17.30
N ASP A 102 7.39 -1.88 -16.85
CA ASP A 102 6.35 -1.27 -17.70
C ASP A 102 5.65 -0.05 -17.08
N GLY A 103 6.00 0.32 -15.83
CA GLY A 103 5.43 1.45 -15.12
C GLY A 103 3.96 1.26 -14.71
N LYS A 104 3.40 0.05 -14.82
CA LYS A 104 2.03 -0.22 -14.38
C LYS A 104 1.91 -0.13 -12.88
N ASN A 105 0.76 0.39 -12.44
CA ASN A 105 0.43 0.62 -11.05
C ASN A 105 -0.59 -0.45 -10.62
N TYR A 106 -0.30 -1.17 -9.54
CA TYR A 106 -1.14 -2.21 -8.97
C TYR A 106 -1.51 -1.84 -7.54
N LEU A 107 -2.81 -1.68 -7.26
CA LEU A 107 -3.29 -1.33 -5.93
C LEU A 107 -2.98 -2.46 -4.94
N VAL A 108 -2.23 -2.16 -3.88
CA VAL A 108 -1.84 -3.14 -2.84
C VAL A 108 -2.38 -2.80 -1.46
N ALA A 109 -2.77 -1.55 -1.23
CA ALA A 109 -3.48 -1.16 -0.01
C ALA A 109 -4.46 -0.03 -0.29
N GLU A 110 -5.61 -0.09 0.37
CA GLU A 110 -6.59 0.98 0.41
C GLU A 110 -7.09 1.10 1.86
N LEU A 111 -6.90 2.27 2.46
CA LEU A 111 -7.53 2.63 3.72
C LEU A 111 -8.79 3.41 3.39
N GLU A 112 -9.96 2.80 3.60
CA GLU A 112 -11.24 3.51 3.51
C GLU A 112 -11.57 4.11 4.89
N MET A 113 -11.94 5.38 4.93
CA MET A 113 -12.57 5.97 6.12
C MET A 113 -14.08 5.95 5.92
N ASP A 114 -14.82 5.36 6.86
CA ASP A 114 -16.29 5.39 6.83
C ASP A 114 -16.75 6.85 7.00
N GLN A 115 -17.50 7.35 6.02
CA GLN A 115 -18.09 8.70 6.06
C GLN A 115 -19.04 8.90 7.24
N ARG A 116 -19.47 7.81 7.93
CA ARG A 116 -20.35 7.87 9.11
C ARG A 116 -19.66 8.32 10.40
N GLU A 117 -18.33 8.19 10.52
CA GLU A 117 -17.60 8.70 11.70
C GLU A 117 -17.50 10.23 11.72
N ARG A 118 -17.82 10.90 10.61
CA ARG A 118 -17.91 12.38 10.53
C ARG A 118 -19.14 12.97 11.24
N CYS A 119 -20.22 12.22 11.42
CA CYS A 119 -21.44 12.74 12.06
C CYS A 119 -21.43 12.61 13.59
N ALA A 120 -20.38 12.05 14.19
CA ALA A 120 -20.30 11.81 15.63
C ALA A 120 -19.53 12.91 16.41
N VAL A 121 -19.05 13.97 15.74
CA VAL A 121 -18.42 15.12 16.40
C VAL A 121 -19.30 16.34 16.20
N GLY A 122 -20.31 16.45 17.05
CA GLY A 122 -21.24 17.57 17.09
C GLY A 122 -22.10 17.50 18.35
N ASP A 123 -21.48 17.82 19.49
CA ASP A 123 -22.14 18.34 20.69
C ASP A 123 -21.63 19.76 20.94
#